data_AF-A0A7V5ABZ7-F1
#
_entry.id   AF-A0A7V5ABZ7-F1
#
_cell.length_a   1.000
_cell.length_b   1.000
_cell.length_c   1.000
_cell.angle_alpha   90.00
_cell.angle_beta   90.00
_cell.angle_gamma   90.00
#
_symmetry.space_group_name_H-M   'P 1'
#
loop_
_entity.id
_entity.type
_entity.pdbx_description
1 polymer ?
#
loop_
_entity_poly.entity_id
_entity_poly.type
_entity_poly.pdbx_seq_one_letter_code
_entity_poly.pdbx_strand_id
1 'polypeptide(L)'
;GEWDLSLEKMVFLLPLRRMGNYIEATPYLNLLDALFTARPLEERTLIRQFVEVAAVHRFERYEQYVQERPKGGELAQETALVQQILQSQLFLLYLKELGLLSRFLGGERKMTELRTKEELEELLDQDVRNWMDGLGLGGARRGLFLLGVLIGKIGSTPEQRKSEKPILNKLIFQGMDRLKVMRLANEVYEKLRQYRIADVNEGTYAVAKAYLDSSLSELDSPQENVFWILSGYSYATWKAIQAGRKKEGSE
;
A
#
# COMPACT_ATOMS: atom_id res chain seq x y z
N GLY A 1 -17.07 5.25 11.95
CA GLY A 1 -17.23 4.31 10.81
C GLY A 1 -15.87 3.80 10.37
N GLU A 2 -15.78 2.88 9.40
CA GLU A 2 -14.48 2.32 8.95
C GLU A 2 -13.50 3.38 8.40
N TRP A 3 -13.99 4.58 8.04
CA TRP A 3 -13.18 5.70 7.52
C TRP A 3 -13.00 6.85 8.52
N ASP A 4 -13.31 6.60 9.79
CA ASP A 4 -13.15 7.57 10.86
C ASP A 4 -11.67 7.69 11.25
N LEU A 5 -11.10 8.88 11.01
CA LEU A 5 -9.75 9.26 11.38
C LEU A 5 -9.74 10.30 12.50
N SER A 6 -10.64 10.19 13.48
CA SER A 6 -10.55 10.97 14.72
C SER A 6 -9.26 10.67 15.50
N LEU A 7 -8.83 11.59 16.38
CA LEU A 7 -7.59 11.44 17.17
C LEU A 7 -7.54 10.10 17.92
N GLU A 8 -8.66 9.66 18.49
CA GLU A 8 -8.78 8.35 19.16
C GLU A 8 -8.45 7.20 18.20
N LYS A 9 -8.89 7.26 16.94
CA LYS A 9 -8.65 6.21 15.95
C LYS A 9 -7.26 6.27 15.33
N MET A 10 -6.65 7.46 15.25
CA MET A 10 -5.28 7.64 14.76
C MET A 10 -4.24 6.86 15.57
N VAL A 11 -4.51 6.57 16.85
CA VAL A 11 -3.68 5.71 17.70
C VAL A 11 -3.37 4.36 17.04
N PHE A 12 -4.35 3.79 16.32
CA PHE A 12 -4.21 2.49 15.68
C PHE A 12 -3.51 2.54 14.31
N LEU A 13 -3.26 3.73 13.75
CA LEU A 13 -2.46 3.89 12.54
C LEU A 13 -0.96 3.82 12.80
N LEU A 14 -0.54 3.97 14.06
CA LEU A 14 0.87 4.03 14.45
C LEU A 14 1.28 2.74 15.20
N PRO A 15 2.56 2.34 15.09
CA PRO A 15 3.07 1.12 15.72
C PRO A 15 3.40 1.38 17.20
N LEU A 16 2.37 1.64 18.02
CA LEU A 16 2.58 1.85 19.45
C LEU A 16 2.80 0.49 20.15
N ARG A 17 3.96 0.35 20.80
CA ARG A 17 4.38 -0.92 21.42
C ARG A 17 3.88 -1.04 22.85
N ARG A 18 3.51 -2.26 23.24
CA ARG A 18 3.23 -2.63 24.63
C ARG A 18 4.53 -3.03 25.32
N MET A 19 4.77 -2.43 26.48
CA MET A 19 5.92 -2.73 27.33
C MET A 19 5.42 -3.10 28.73
N GLY A 20 5.08 -4.38 28.92
CA GLY A 20 4.41 -4.83 30.14
C GLY A 20 3.08 -4.11 30.34
N ASN A 21 2.98 -3.29 31.39
CA ASN A 21 1.75 -2.59 31.77
C ASN A 21 1.61 -1.19 31.16
N TYR A 22 2.56 -0.72 30.34
CA TYR A 22 2.49 0.59 29.70
C TYR A 22 2.60 0.51 28.17
N ILE A 23 2.20 1.59 27.50
CA ILE A 23 2.29 1.74 26.04
C ILE A 23 3.34 2.80 25.73
N GLU A 24 4.26 2.49 24.82
CA GLU A 24 5.18 3.46 24.25
C GLU A 24 4.41 4.40 23.30
N ALA A 25 3.95 5.52 23.85
CA ALA A 25 3.09 6.47 23.13
C ALA A 25 3.86 7.54 22.32
N THR A 26 5.19 7.47 22.27
CA THR A 26 6.04 8.49 21.62
C THR A 26 5.61 8.81 20.18
N PRO A 27 5.34 7.82 19.29
CA PRO A 27 4.86 8.11 17.95
C PRO A 27 3.57 8.93 17.92
N TYR A 28 2.62 8.63 18.82
CA TYR A 28 1.33 9.30 18.87
C TYR A 28 1.44 10.70 19.51
N LEU A 29 2.22 10.86 20.57
CA LEU A 29 2.47 12.18 21.17
C LEU A 29 3.18 13.12 20.19
N ASN A 30 4.15 12.61 19.43
CA ASN A 30 4.82 13.38 18.38
C ASN A 30 3.87 13.78 17.25
N LEU A 31 2.89 12.92 16.93
CA LEU A 31 1.85 13.25 15.96
C LEU A 31 0.92 14.35 16.49
N LEU A 32 0.43 14.22 17.73
CA LEU A 32 -0.43 15.23 18.35
C LEU A 32 0.26 16.58 18.43
N ASP A 33 1.51 16.60 18.92
CA ASP A 33 2.36 17.80 18.92
C ASP A 33 2.40 18.43 17.53
N ALA A 34 2.69 17.65 16.49
CA ALA A 34 2.77 18.17 15.13
C ALA A 34 1.45 18.72 14.60
N LEU A 35 0.33 18.04 14.86
CA LEU A 35 -1.01 18.48 14.47
C LEU A 35 -1.39 19.81 15.15
N PHE A 36 -1.12 19.95 16.45
CA PHE A 36 -1.52 21.14 17.22
C PHE A 36 -0.57 22.33 17.06
N THR A 37 0.71 22.07 16.77
CA THR A 37 1.72 23.13 16.56
C THR A 37 1.95 23.46 15.09
N ALA A 38 1.22 22.79 14.19
CA ALA A 38 1.43 22.84 12.74
C ALA A 38 2.89 22.56 12.32
N ARG A 39 3.59 21.71 13.08
CA ARG A 39 4.97 21.31 12.79
C ARG A 39 4.97 20.32 11.61
N PRO A 40 5.85 20.50 10.61
CA PRO A 40 5.97 19.55 9.51
C PRO A 40 6.35 18.14 9.98
N LEU A 41 5.68 17.15 9.43
CA LEU A 41 5.93 15.73 9.58
C LEU A 41 6.68 15.19 8.37
N GLU A 42 7.63 14.31 8.63
CA GLU A 42 8.39 13.63 7.58
C GLU A 42 7.59 12.44 7.05
N GLU A 43 7.20 12.51 5.77
CA GLU A 43 6.45 11.45 5.07
C GLU A 43 7.15 10.08 5.21
N ARG A 44 8.48 10.03 5.08
CA ARG A 44 9.26 8.80 5.18
C ARG A 44 9.17 8.14 6.56
N THR A 45 9.10 8.94 7.62
CA THR A 45 8.95 8.42 8.99
C THR A 45 7.56 7.85 9.22
N LEU A 46 6.52 8.53 8.72
CA LEU A 46 5.14 8.03 8.77
C LEU A 46 4.98 6.73 7.98
N ILE A 47 5.51 6.68 6.76
CA ILE A 47 5.48 5.50 5.90
C ILE A 47 6.13 4.29 6.57
N ARG A 48 7.30 4.47 7.21
CA ARG A 48 7.95 3.40 7.96
C ARG A 48 7.05 2.85 9.07
N GLN A 49 6.38 3.75 9.79
CA GLN A 49 5.43 3.38 10.84
C GLN A 49 4.22 2.61 10.29
N PHE A 50 3.65 3.04 9.15
CA PHE A 50 2.51 2.36 8.54
C PHE A 50 2.85 0.95 8.05
N VAL A 51 4.03 0.76 7.48
CA VAL A 51 4.49 -0.57 7.05
C VAL A 51 4.74 -1.48 8.25
N GLU A 52 5.22 -0.95 9.37
CA GLU A 52 5.35 -1.71 10.61
C GLU A 52 3.99 -2.21 11.11
N VAL A 53 2.96 -1.35 11.11
CA VAL A 53 1.59 -1.76 11.46
C VAL A 53 1.05 -2.80 10.47
N ALA A 54 1.30 -2.66 9.17
CA ALA A 54 0.90 -3.68 8.19
C ALA A 54 1.57 -5.03 8.48
N ALA A 55 2.83 -5.02 8.94
CA ALA A 55 3.53 -6.22 9.38
C ALA A 55 2.91 -6.84 10.64
N VAL A 56 2.37 -6.03 11.56
CA VAL A 56 1.63 -6.53 12.74
C VAL A 56 0.44 -7.37 12.30
N HIS A 57 -0.34 -6.87 11.34
CA HIS A 57 -1.49 -7.61 10.81
C HIS A 57 -1.08 -8.87 10.07
N ARG A 58 -0.09 -8.78 9.17
CA ARG A 58 0.36 -9.93 8.36
C ARG A 58 0.99 -11.05 9.19
N PHE A 59 1.76 -10.70 10.23
CA PHE A 59 2.51 -11.68 11.03
C PHE A 59 1.91 -11.90 12.41
N GLU A 60 0.66 -11.48 12.62
CA GLU A 60 -0.10 -11.63 13.87
C GLU A 60 0.60 -11.14 15.14
N ARG A 61 1.38 -10.05 15.08
CA ARG A 61 2.17 -9.56 16.21
C ARG A 61 1.37 -8.73 17.23
N TYR A 62 0.08 -8.99 17.35
CA TYR A 62 -0.87 -8.16 18.11
C TYR A 62 -0.50 -7.99 19.59
N GLU A 63 0.07 -9.01 20.23
CA GLU A 63 0.46 -8.96 21.65
C GLU A 63 1.53 -7.89 21.95
N GLN A 64 2.30 -7.49 20.94
CA GLN A 64 3.40 -6.52 21.08
C GLN A 64 2.95 -5.08 20.83
N TYR A 65 1.75 -4.87 20.30
CA TYR A 65 1.29 -3.56 19.83
C TYR A 65 -0.14 -3.25 20.29
N VAL A 66 -0.58 -2.00 20.07
CA VAL A 66 -1.93 -1.56 20.42
C VAL A 66 -3.01 -2.10 19.49
N GLN A 67 -2.67 -2.53 18.28
CA GLN A 67 -3.62 -3.12 17.33
C GLN A 67 -4.24 -4.39 17.90
N GLU A 68 -5.56 -4.49 17.82
CA GLU A 68 -6.29 -5.66 18.29
C GLU A 68 -6.34 -6.74 17.23
N ARG A 69 -6.30 -8.01 17.67
CA ARG A 69 -6.52 -9.16 16.80
C ARG A 69 -7.98 -9.14 16.31
N PRO A 70 -8.23 -9.03 15.01
CA PRO A 70 -9.60 -9.01 14.49
C PRO A 70 -10.28 -10.37 14.68
N LYS A 71 -11.57 -10.34 15.02
CA LYS A 71 -12.41 -11.53 15.18
C LYS A 71 -12.91 -11.98 13.80
N GLY A 72 -12.76 -13.26 13.47
CA GLY A 72 -13.20 -13.81 12.18
C GLY A 72 -12.11 -14.48 11.34
N GLY A 73 -10.98 -14.85 11.94
CA GLY A 73 -9.93 -15.62 11.29
C GLY A 73 -9.17 -14.85 10.22
N GLU A 74 -8.61 -15.57 9.25
CA GLU A 74 -7.70 -15.04 8.23
C GLU A 74 -8.31 -13.90 7.40
N LEU A 75 -9.57 -14.05 6.96
CA LEU A 75 -10.26 -13.01 6.18
C LEU A 75 -10.40 -11.70 6.96
N ALA A 76 -10.66 -11.77 8.26
CA ALA A 76 -10.77 -10.60 9.12
C ALA A 76 -9.40 -9.94 9.34
N GLN A 77 -8.34 -10.74 9.49
CA GLN A 77 -6.96 -10.24 9.57
C GLN A 77 -6.54 -9.53 8.27
N GLU A 78 -6.84 -10.12 7.13
CA GLU A 78 -6.57 -9.50 5.84
C GLU A 78 -7.36 -8.20 5.68
N THR A 79 -8.64 -8.21 6.04
CA THR A 79 -9.48 -7.01 5.98
C THR A 79 -8.88 -5.90 6.84
N ALA A 80 -8.36 -6.22 8.03
CA ALA A 80 -7.70 -5.25 8.90
C ALA A 80 -6.40 -4.68 8.27
N LEU A 81 -5.56 -5.52 7.66
CA LEU A 81 -4.37 -5.06 6.93
C LEU A 81 -4.76 -4.11 5.80
N VAL A 82 -5.73 -4.51 4.99
CA VAL A 82 -6.21 -3.74 3.84
C VAL A 82 -6.78 -2.39 4.29
N GLN A 83 -7.63 -2.40 5.32
CA GLN A 83 -8.22 -1.19 5.88
C GLN A 83 -7.14 -0.27 6.45
N GLN A 84 -6.18 -0.79 7.21
CA GLN A 84 -5.09 0.01 7.79
C GLN A 84 -4.27 0.72 6.72
N ILE A 85 -3.91 0.03 5.63
CA ILE A 85 -3.17 0.64 4.53
C ILE A 85 -4.01 1.72 3.83
N LEU A 86 -5.28 1.45 3.54
CA LEU A 86 -6.16 2.44 2.89
C LEU A 86 -6.40 3.68 3.79
N GLN A 87 -6.60 3.47 5.09
CA GLN A 87 -6.71 4.55 6.06
C GLN A 87 -5.42 5.36 6.16
N SER A 88 -4.25 4.72 6.08
CA SER A 88 -2.97 5.43 6.10
C SER A 88 -2.74 6.28 4.85
N GLN A 89 -3.22 5.84 3.67
CA GLN A 89 -3.23 6.66 2.45
C GLN A 89 -4.11 7.89 2.61
N LEU A 90 -5.33 7.70 3.13
CA LEU A 90 -6.26 8.79 3.41
C LEU A 90 -5.67 9.77 4.43
N PHE A 91 -4.99 9.25 5.45
CA PHE A 91 -4.33 10.06 6.46
C PHE A 91 -3.17 10.89 5.88
N LEU A 92 -2.32 10.30 5.02
CA LEU A 92 -1.29 11.04 4.29
C LEU A 92 -1.89 12.14 3.42
N LEU A 93 -3.00 11.86 2.73
CA LEU A 93 -3.72 12.85 1.95
C LEU A 93 -4.21 14.00 2.85
N TYR A 94 -4.81 13.70 4.00
CA TYR A 94 -5.22 14.76 4.95
C TYR A 94 -4.05 15.60 5.45
N LEU A 95 -2.92 14.99 5.82
CA LEU A 95 -1.74 15.73 6.25
C LEU A 95 -1.18 16.62 5.13
N LYS A 96 -1.26 16.16 3.87
CA LYS A 96 -0.90 16.95 2.69
C LYS A 96 -1.81 18.18 2.55
N GLU A 97 -3.12 17.99 2.61
CA GLU A 97 -4.10 19.08 2.49
C GLU A 97 -3.98 20.10 3.64
N LEU A 98 -3.55 19.66 4.82
CA LEU A 98 -3.24 20.54 5.95
C LEU A 98 -1.86 21.24 5.84
N GLY A 99 -1.08 20.96 4.80
CA GLY A 99 0.27 21.51 4.62
C GLY A 99 1.30 20.97 5.62
N LEU A 100 1.04 19.82 6.25
CA LEU A 100 1.86 19.26 7.33
C LEU A 100 2.90 18.25 6.86
N LEU A 101 3.01 17.93 5.57
CA LEU A 101 4.05 17.05 5.05
C LEU A 101 5.26 17.84 4.56
N SER A 102 6.46 17.48 5.04
CA SER A 102 7.70 18.04 4.51
C SER A 102 7.99 17.49 3.11
N ARG A 103 7.75 18.34 2.10
CA ARG A 103 8.16 18.26 0.68
C ARG A 103 8.07 16.87 0.01
N PHE A 104 7.12 16.74 -0.91
CA PHE A 104 7.01 15.62 -1.84
C PHE A 104 8.29 15.52 -2.72
N LEU A 105 8.99 14.39 -2.67
CA LEU A 105 10.04 14.07 -3.63
C LEU A 105 9.38 13.48 -4.87
N GLY A 106 9.28 14.24 -5.95
CA GLY A 106 8.77 13.73 -7.22
C GLY A 106 8.83 14.71 -8.37
N GLY A 107 9.85 14.54 -9.23
CA GLY A 107 9.72 14.70 -10.68
C GLY A 107 10.31 15.94 -11.33
N GLU A 108 11.54 15.83 -11.87
CA GLU A 108 11.89 16.39 -13.19
C GLU A 108 13.01 15.57 -13.85
N ARG A 109 12.68 14.89 -14.97
CA ARG A 109 13.50 14.87 -16.20
C ARG A 109 12.75 14.14 -17.32
N LYS A 110 12.65 14.82 -18.48
CA LYS A 110 12.14 14.27 -19.74
C LYS A 110 13.13 13.26 -20.32
N MET A 111 12.60 12.18 -20.88
CA MET A 111 13.30 11.41 -21.90
C MET A 111 12.33 11.07 -23.04
N THR A 112 12.80 11.30 -24.26
CA THR A 112 12.08 11.32 -25.52
C THR A 112 11.80 9.93 -26.09
N GLU A 113 10.66 9.84 -26.77
CA GLU A 113 10.24 8.88 -27.81
C GLU A 113 10.03 7.41 -27.40
N LEU A 114 8.89 7.18 -26.76
CA LEU A 114 8.01 6.00 -26.77
C LEU A 114 6.59 6.55 -26.45
N ARG A 115 5.51 5.77 -26.63
CA ARG A 115 4.14 6.20 -26.25
C ARG A 115 4.17 6.98 -24.92
N THR A 116 3.49 8.12 -24.86
CA THR A 116 3.49 8.93 -23.64
C THR A 116 2.98 8.07 -22.48
N LYS A 117 3.43 8.33 -21.24
CA LYS A 117 2.98 7.53 -20.09
C LYS A 117 1.46 7.60 -19.95
N GLU A 118 0.90 8.74 -20.33
CA GLU A 118 -0.51 9.04 -20.42
C GLU A 118 -1.23 8.12 -21.44
N GLU A 119 -0.65 7.90 -22.63
CA GLU A 119 -1.17 6.94 -23.62
C GLU A 119 -1.08 5.49 -23.13
N LEU A 120 -0.01 5.12 -22.41
CA LEU A 120 0.12 3.78 -21.84
C LEU A 120 -0.92 3.54 -20.74
N GLU A 121 -1.29 4.56 -19.99
CA GLU A 121 -2.30 4.47 -18.93
C GLU A 121 -3.71 4.20 -19.46
N GLU A 122 -3.98 4.36 -20.76
CA GLU A 122 -5.25 3.90 -21.37
C GLU A 122 -5.47 2.40 -21.23
N LEU A 123 -4.39 1.62 -21.03
CA LEU A 123 -4.45 0.18 -20.76
C LEU A 123 -4.93 -0.14 -19.34
N LEU A 124 -5.08 0.86 -18.47
CA LEU A 124 -5.52 0.70 -17.09
C LEU A 124 -7.04 0.88 -16.96
N ASP A 125 -7.60 0.10 -16.05
CA ASP A 125 -8.96 0.32 -15.55
C ASP A 125 -9.11 1.76 -15.01
N GLN A 126 -10.25 2.39 -15.30
CA GLN A 126 -10.47 3.80 -14.96
C GLN A 126 -10.48 4.05 -13.45
N ASP A 127 -11.01 3.11 -12.65
CA ASP A 127 -11.04 3.27 -11.20
C ASP A 127 -9.62 3.25 -10.61
N VAL A 128 -8.74 2.40 -11.17
CA VAL A 128 -7.32 2.34 -10.78
C VAL A 128 -6.63 3.68 -11.07
N ARG A 129 -6.86 4.26 -12.25
CA ARG A 129 -6.31 5.57 -12.62
C ARG A 129 -6.79 6.66 -11.69
N ASN A 130 -8.11 6.77 -11.52
CA ASN A 130 -8.72 7.76 -10.64
C ASN A 130 -8.21 7.66 -9.20
N TRP A 131 -7.98 6.45 -8.70
CA TRP A 131 -7.40 6.24 -7.37
C TRP A 131 -5.97 6.77 -7.26
N MET A 132 -5.11 6.45 -8.24
CA MET A 132 -3.74 6.96 -8.27
C MET A 132 -3.69 8.48 -8.40
N ASP A 133 -4.57 9.07 -9.23
CA ASP A 133 -4.70 10.51 -9.40
C ASP A 133 -5.17 11.19 -8.12
N GLY A 134 -6.18 10.64 -7.45
CA GLY A 134 -6.69 11.16 -6.18
C GLY A 134 -5.65 11.15 -5.05
N LEU A 135 -4.73 10.18 -5.07
CA LEU A 135 -3.57 10.15 -4.16
C LEU A 135 -2.41 11.06 -4.63
N GLY A 136 -2.48 11.61 -5.85
CA GLY A 136 -1.42 12.41 -6.45
C GLY A 136 -0.14 11.61 -6.69
N LEU A 137 -0.25 10.33 -7.05
CA LEU A 137 0.92 9.49 -7.29
C LEU A 137 1.62 9.91 -8.59
N GLY A 138 2.96 9.92 -8.55
CA GLY A 138 3.81 10.15 -9.71
C GLY A 138 4.98 9.16 -9.74
N GLY A 139 5.68 9.11 -10.87
CA GLY A 139 6.97 8.41 -11.01
C GLY A 139 6.95 6.96 -10.50
N ALA A 140 7.93 6.59 -9.68
CA ALA A 140 8.06 5.23 -9.16
C ALA A 140 6.87 4.79 -8.31
N ARG A 141 6.19 5.72 -7.62
CA ARG A 141 5.04 5.41 -6.75
C ARG A 141 3.87 4.82 -7.54
N ARG A 142 3.60 5.31 -8.76
CA ARG A 142 2.60 4.69 -9.67
C ARG A 142 3.00 3.26 -10.05
N GLY A 143 4.27 3.05 -10.42
CA GLY A 143 4.78 1.72 -10.76
C GLY A 143 4.69 0.71 -9.61
N LEU A 144 5.07 1.13 -8.40
CA LEU A 144 4.97 0.33 -7.17
C LEU A 144 3.50 0.01 -6.82
N PHE A 145 2.61 1.00 -6.94
CA PHE A 145 1.17 0.80 -6.73
C PHE A 145 0.60 -0.23 -7.72
N LEU A 146 0.86 -0.08 -9.01
CA LEU A 146 0.37 -1.03 -10.02
C LEU A 146 0.96 -2.44 -9.82
N LEU A 147 2.22 -2.54 -9.40
CA LEU A 147 2.81 -3.82 -9.00
C LEU A 147 2.05 -4.45 -7.83
N GLY A 148 1.66 -3.64 -6.84
CA GLY A 148 0.75 -4.02 -5.76
C GLY A 148 -0.60 -4.52 -6.24
N VAL A 149 -1.23 -3.82 -7.18
CA VAL A 149 -2.52 -4.22 -7.78
C VAL A 149 -2.41 -5.62 -8.40
N LEU A 150 -1.32 -5.89 -9.14
CA LEU A 150 -1.07 -7.21 -9.72
C LEU A 150 -0.88 -8.29 -8.65
N ILE A 151 -0.17 -7.99 -7.55
CA ILE A 151 -0.06 -8.90 -6.39
C ILE A 151 -1.43 -9.20 -5.80
N GLY A 152 -2.32 -8.21 -5.70
CA GLY A 152 -3.70 -8.41 -5.20
C GLY A 152 -4.55 -9.28 -6.13
N LYS A 153 -4.37 -9.14 -7.45
CA LYS A 153 -5.00 -10.00 -8.46
C LYS A 153 -4.49 -11.44 -8.36
N ILE A 154 -3.18 -11.65 -8.21
CA ILE A 154 -2.60 -12.97 -7.95
C ILE A 154 -3.14 -13.55 -6.64
N GLY A 155 -3.10 -12.78 -5.54
CA GLY A 155 -3.60 -13.20 -4.23
C GLY A 155 -5.10 -13.54 -4.21
N SER A 156 -5.84 -13.12 -5.24
CA SER A 156 -7.25 -13.42 -5.41
C SER A 156 -7.54 -14.74 -6.14
N THR A 157 -6.53 -15.41 -6.69
CA THR A 157 -6.74 -16.72 -7.33
C THR A 157 -7.13 -17.79 -6.28
N PRO A 158 -7.92 -18.81 -6.67
CA PRO A 158 -8.38 -19.84 -5.73
C PRO A 158 -7.24 -20.55 -4.99
N GLU A 159 -6.14 -20.83 -5.68
CA GLU A 159 -4.95 -21.48 -5.10
C GLU A 159 -4.31 -20.61 -4.04
N GLN A 160 -4.20 -19.30 -4.28
CA GLN A 160 -3.60 -18.35 -3.33
C GLN A 160 -4.50 -18.18 -2.10
N ARG A 161 -5.82 -18.10 -2.28
CA ARG A 161 -6.78 -17.98 -1.17
C ARG A 161 -6.80 -19.22 -0.27
N LYS A 162 -6.61 -20.42 -0.82
CA LYS A 162 -6.56 -21.66 -0.03
C LYS A 162 -5.25 -21.86 0.73
N SER A 163 -4.23 -21.04 0.49
CA SER A 163 -2.88 -21.21 1.04
C SER A 163 -2.35 -19.94 1.71
N GLU A 164 -3.23 -19.10 2.24
CA GLU A 164 -2.87 -17.89 2.99
C GLU A 164 -2.09 -16.82 2.20
N LYS A 165 -2.40 -16.73 0.90
CA LYS A 165 -1.83 -15.80 -0.09
C LYS A 165 -0.30 -15.79 -0.07
N PRO A 166 0.37 -16.91 -0.46
CA PRO A 166 1.83 -17.01 -0.44
C PRO A 166 2.56 -15.92 -1.24
N ILE A 167 1.90 -15.27 -2.20
CA ILE A 167 2.47 -14.15 -2.96
C ILE A 167 2.93 -13.00 -2.05
N LEU A 168 2.26 -12.76 -0.91
CA LEU A 168 2.67 -11.73 0.04
C LEU A 168 3.99 -12.06 0.75
N ASN A 169 4.40 -13.33 0.80
CA ASN A 169 5.69 -13.72 1.38
C ASN A 169 6.89 -13.26 0.53
N LYS A 170 6.64 -12.75 -0.68
CA LYS A 170 7.66 -12.10 -1.51
C LYS A 170 7.98 -10.67 -1.07
N LEU A 171 7.11 -10.07 -0.25
CA LEU A 171 7.33 -8.74 0.30
C LEU A 171 8.20 -8.81 1.56
N ILE A 172 9.18 -7.93 1.62
CA ILE A 172 10.01 -7.74 2.82
C ILE A 172 9.49 -6.50 3.53
N PHE A 173 8.65 -6.70 4.55
CA PHE A 173 8.02 -5.60 5.31
C PHE A 173 9.01 -4.68 6.02
N GLN A 174 10.27 -5.09 6.19
CA GLN A 174 11.33 -4.20 6.71
C GLN A 174 11.83 -3.17 5.69
N GLY A 175 11.50 -3.34 4.41
CA GLY A 175 11.90 -2.48 3.30
C GLY A 175 12.49 -3.26 2.12
N MET A 176 12.24 -2.75 0.90
CA MET A 176 12.75 -3.30 -0.35
C MET A 176 13.50 -2.24 -1.14
N ASP A 177 14.81 -2.40 -1.27
CA ASP A 177 15.63 -1.57 -2.16
C ASP A 177 15.29 -1.79 -3.65
N ARG A 178 15.85 -0.93 -4.52
CA ARG A 178 15.66 -0.99 -5.97
C ARG A 178 15.84 -2.39 -6.56
N LEU A 179 16.89 -3.12 -6.18
CA LEU A 179 17.16 -4.45 -6.72
C LEU A 179 16.08 -5.45 -6.31
N LYS A 180 15.63 -5.39 -5.05
CA LYS A 180 14.53 -6.23 -4.55
C LYS A 180 13.20 -5.91 -5.24
N VAL A 181 12.88 -4.64 -5.47
CA VAL A 181 11.67 -4.23 -6.22
C VAL A 181 11.71 -4.79 -7.64
N MET A 182 12.83 -4.67 -8.32
CA MET A 182 12.98 -5.14 -9.70
C MET A 182 12.89 -6.67 -9.80
N ARG A 183 13.46 -7.39 -8.84
CA ARG A 183 13.30 -8.85 -8.73
C ARG A 183 11.84 -9.21 -8.49
N LEU A 184 11.16 -8.51 -7.58
CA LEU A 184 9.74 -8.72 -7.31
C LEU A 184 8.89 -8.51 -8.57
N ALA A 185 9.15 -7.46 -9.37
CA ALA A 185 8.42 -7.22 -10.61
C ALA A 185 8.49 -8.42 -11.57
N ASN A 186 9.68 -9.01 -11.74
CA ASN A 186 9.86 -10.20 -12.56
C ASN A 186 9.15 -11.43 -11.96
N GLU A 187 9.28 -11.62 -10.64
CA GLU A 187 8.59 -12.72 -9.94
C GLU A 187 7.06 -12.61 -10.07
N VAL A 188 6.51 -11.39 -10.01
CA VAL A 188 5.07 -11.13 -10.21
C VAL A 188 4.64 -11.53 -11.61
N TYR A 189 5.40 -11.15 -12.65
CA TYR A 189 5.08 -11.55 -14.02
C TYR A 189 5.08 -13.07 -14.20
N GLU A 190 6.10 -13.75 -13.69
CA GLU A 190 6.15 -15.22 -13.72
C GLU A 190 4.97 -15.86 -12.97
N LYS A 191 4.52 -15.24 -11.87
CA LYS A 191 3.33 -15.71 -11.15
C LYS A 191 2.04 -15.47 -11.93
N LEU A 192 1.89 -14.34 -12.62
CA LEU A 192 0.75 -14.11 -13.52
C LEU A 192 0.67 -15.21 -14.59
N ARG A 193 1.80 -15.60 -15.17
CA ARG A 193 1.88 -16.71 -16.14
C ARG A 193 1.58 -18.06 -15.50
N GLN A 194 2.17 -18.34 -14.34
CA GLN A 194 1.93 -19.58 -13.59
C GLN A 194 0.44 -19.80 -13.30
N TYR A 195 -0.29 -18.73 -12.93
CA TYR A 195 -1.72 -18.77 -12.67
C TYR A 195 -2.59 -18.54 -13.90
N ARG A 196 -2.00 -18.43 -15.10
CA ARG A 196 -2.70 -18.22 -16.38
C ARG A 196 -3.62 -17.00 -16.39
N ILE A 197 -3.18 -15.92 -15.74
CA ILE A 197 -3.87 -14.62 -15.71
C ILE A 197 -3.01 -13.51 -16.32
N ALA A 198 -1.94 -13.85 -17.04
CA ALA A 198 -1.07 -12.87 -17.69
C ALA A 198 -1.80 -12.06 -18.77
N ASP A 199 -2.55 -12.73 -19.65
CA ASP A 199 -3.18 -12.12 -20.83
C ASP A 199 -4.09 -10.93 -20.47
N VAL A 200 -4.86 -11.05 -19.39
CA VAL A 200 -5.77 -9.98 -18.92
C VAL A 200 -5.09 -8.92 -18.05
N ASN A 201 -3.82 -9.13 -17.69
CA ASN A 201 -3.05 -8.26 -16.81
C ASN A 201 -1.79 -7.66 -17.45
N GLU A 202 -1.51 -8.03 -18.70
CA GLU A 202 -0.32 -7.63 -19.44
C GLU A 202 -0.23 -6.11 -19.57
N GLY A 203 -1.35 -5.44 -19.88
CA GLY A 203 -1.42 -3.98 -19.93
C GLY A 203 -1.05 -3.32 -18.59
N THR A 204 -1.63 -3.80 -17.49
CA THR A 204 -1.28 -3.30 -16.14
C THR A 204 0.20 -3.53 -15.81
N TYR A 205 0.75 -4.70 -16.16
CA TYR A 205 2.16 -5.02 -15.96
C TYR A 205 3.09 -4.14 -16.79
N ALA A 206 2.77 -3.93 -18.07
CA ALA A 206 3.54 -3.08 -18.96
C ALA A 206 3.62 -1.64 -18.43
N VAL A 207 2.50 -1.07 -17.98
CA VAL A 207 2.46 0.27 -17.39
C VAL A 207 3.25 0.32 -16.08
N ALA A 208 3.06 -0.66 -15.19
CA ALA A 208 3.83 -0.75 -13.95
C ALA A 208 5.34 -0.75 -14.22
N LYS A 209 5.76 -1.57 -15.18
CA LYS A 209 7.16 -1.74 -15.58
C LYS A 209 7.72 -0.45 -16.19
N ALA A 210 6.97 0.21 -17.07
CA ALA A 210 7.38 1.48 -17.67
C ALA A 210 7.63 2.56 -16.61
N TYR A 211 6.77 2.67 -15.59
CA TYR A 211 6.97 3.60 -14.47
C TYR A 211 8.20 3.26 -13.62
N LEU A 212 8.38 1.99 -13.26
CA LEU A 212 9.53 1.54 -12.45
C LEU A 212 10.86 1.78 -13.19
N ASP A 213 10.94 1.42 -14.47
CA ASP A 213 12.17 1.51 -15.26
C ASP A 213 12.56 2.97 -15.54
N SER A 214 11.58 3.84 -15.81
CA SER A 214 11.83 5.27 -16.05
C SER A 214 12.09 6.09 -14.79
N SER A 215 11.79 5.54 -13.60
CA SER A 215 11.87 6.27 -12.32
C SER A 215 12.74 5.54 -11.29
N LEU A 216 13.71 4.73 -11.74
CA LEU A 216 14.57 3.91 -10.87
C LEU A 216 15.27 4.71 -9.77
N SER A 217 15.66 5.96 -10.05
CA SER A 217 16.30 6.86 -9.09
C SER A 217 15.41 7.17 -7.88
N GLU A 218 14.09 7.10 -8.03
CA GLU A 218 13.11 7.42 -6.98
C GLU A 218 12.85 6.23 -6.03
N LEU A 219 13.43 5.05 -6.29
CA LEU A 219 13.30 3.85 -5.44
C LEU A 219 14.30 3.82 -4.26
N ASP A 220 14.71 4.99 -3.77
CA ASP A 220 15.78 5.14 -2.76
C ASP A 220 15.35 4.83 -1.33
N SER A 221 14.04 4.72 -1.10
CA SER A 221 13.40 4.56 0.20
C SER A 221 12.80 3.16 0.34
N PRO A 222 13.50 2.20 0.99
CA PRO A 222 13.08 0.81 0.99
C PRO A 222 11.68 0.58 1.59
N GLN A 223 11.35 1.27 2.68
CA GLN A 223 10.06 1.14 3.34
C GLN A 223 8.93 1.77 2.52
N GLU A 224 9.21 2.90 1.87
CA GLU A 224 8.26 3.55 0.96
C GLU A 224 7.94 2.71 -0.26
N ASN A 225 8.94 2.01 -0.81
CA ASN A 225 8.71 1.07 -1.90
C ASN A 225 7.68 0.00 -1.49
N VAL A 226 7.85 -0.57 -0.30
CA VAL A 226 6.93 -1.58 0.24
C VAL A 226 5.56 -0.98 0.51
N PHE A 227 5.49 0.22 1.07
CA PHE A 227 4.25 0.92 1.35
C PHE A 227 3.39 1.12 0.10
N TRP A 228 3.98 1.59 -1.01
CA TRP A 228 3.24 1.81 -2.24
C TRP A 228 2.82 0.48 -2.92
N ILE A 229 3.62 -0.58 -2.78
CA ILE A 229 3.21 -1.93 -3.20
C ILE A 229 2.02 -2.43 -2.36
N LEU A 230 2.09 -2.32 -1.04
CA LEU A 230 0.98 -2.70 -0.15
C LEU A 230 -0.26 -1.85 -0.41
N SER A 231 -0.08 -0.60 -0.82
CA SER A 231 -1.16 0.31 -1.20
C SER A 231 -1.96 -0.20 -2.39
N GLY A 232 -1.27 -0.63 -3.45
CA GLY A 232 -1.93 -1.24 -4.61
C GLY A 232 -2.58 -2.57 -4.30
N TYR A 233 -1.92 -3.40 -3.49
CA TYR A 233 -2.48 -4.66 -3.01
C TYR A 233 -3.80 -4.44 -2.27
N SER A 234 -3.78 -3.50 -1.33
CA SER A 234 -4.94 -3.20 -0.48
C SER A 234 -6.10 -2.64 -1.28
N TYR A 235 -5.82 -1.79 -2.26
CA TYR A 235 -6.84 -1.32 -3.22
C TYR A 235 -7.51 -2.49 -3.96
N ALA A 236 -6.73 -3.38 -4.58
CA ALA A 236 -7.27 -4.49 -5.35
C ALA A 236 -8.08 -5.46 -4.48
N THR A 237 -7.57 -5.78 -3.29
CA THR A 237 -8.26 -6.65 -2.34
C THR A 237 -9.54 -6.01 -1.80
N TRP A 238 -9.51 -4.73 -1.45
CA TRP A 238 -10.69 -4.00 -1.00
C TRP A 238 -11.80 -3.98 -2.07
N LYS A 239 -11.47 -3.70 -3.33
CA LYS A 239 -12.43 -3.78 -4.44
C LYS A 239 -13.06 -5.16 -4.54
N ALA A 240 -12.27 -6.23 -4.39
CA ALA A 240 -12.77 -7.60 -4.41
C ALA A 240 -13.72 -7.90 -3.23
N ILE A 241 -13.38 -7.44 -2.01
CA ILE A 241 -14.23 -7.58 -0.82
C ILE A 241 -15.57 -6.85 -1.02
N GLN A 242 -15.53 -5.60 -1.51
CA GLN A 242 -16.74 -4.82 -1.76
C GLN A 242 -17.64 -5.44 -2.83
N ALA A 243 -17.05 -5.99 -3.89
CA ALA A 243 -17.79 -6.71 -4.92
C ALA A 243 -18.47 -7.99 -4.38
N GLY A 244 -17.84 -8.69 -3.42
CA GLY A 244 -18.43 -9.83 -2.74
C GLY A 244 -19.66 -9.45 -1.90
N ARG A 245 -19.50 -8.43 -1.04
CA ARG A 245 -20.59 -7.94 -0.16
C ARG A 245 -21.83 -7.48 -0.94
N LYS A 246 -21.64 -6.86 -2.11
CA LYS A 246 -22.74 -6.44 -2.98
C LYS A 246 -23.56 -7.59 -3.57
N LYS A 247 -22.95 -8.76 -3.79
CA LYS A 247 -23.65 -9.94 -4.32
C LYS A 247 -24.51 -10.61 -3.26
N GLU A 248 -24.01 -10.71 -2.03
CA GLU A 248 -24.72 -11.31 -0.89
C GLU A 248 -25.91 -10.46 -0.41
N GLY A 249 -25.90 -9.14 -0.62
CA GLY A 249 -27.02 -8.26 -0.27
C GLY A 249 -28.11 -8.13 -1.35
N SER A 250 -27.96 -8.83 -2.47
CA SER A 250 -28.93 -8.86 -3.60
C SER A 250 -29.61 -10.23 -3.78
N GLU A 251 -29.32 -11.19 -2.90
CA GLU A 251 -30.04 -12.45 -2.71
C GLU A 251 -30.95 -12.36 -1.47
#